data_AF-A0A1Q4E8Q7-F1
#
_entry.id   AF-A0A1Q4E8Q7-F1
#
_cell.length_a   1.000
_cell.length_b   1.000
_cell.length_c   1.000
_cell.angle_alpha   90.00
_cell.angle_beta   90.00
_cell.angle_gamma   90.00
#
_symmetry.space_group_name_H-M   'P 1'
#
loop_
_entity.id
_entity.type
_entity.pdbx_description
1 polymer ?
#
loop_
_entity_poly.entity_id
_entity_poly.type
_entity_poly.pdbx_seq_one_letter_code
_entity_poly.pdbx_strand_id
1 'polypeptide(L)'
;MGPVRLVFGPDDMEGYPSVRDRLRLHIVAWARRSGLEVEPSLVAAALDHKHGVDGRLGHWTRAHVADALAVWFPRTVALLEDDRDAVPAALHALIGFLAEQDWLDSRSDRPEDLHAQVVDSTPALHDALDDERNHDLGTFWAVQMLRHGVATADPAAVADFLNRVDAGDVQVDRAALEEIVRRQRVEVPEPTAVPLPPVLLPGAATMLAAADSSVALARLRAFTRWIRAGRALTRDGRLLLGDARAVADALDLDHFSRDRARTADDLPEITLLLAWARQARLVRVVHGRLVQVRSSAALLSRPIEMWRRAFEAVGGIGEHFGGSNVFGAPSLFGMSLGEAFPILLQQLYAAGGDPLPVERFHRTVRDSVNQRMGCVVDDLAGDVEQRLWRRDVTALLDALELLGAVHLEESLDGDNHDELAELAGRDDPDPTLVSLTPIGLWAVHEMLTEAGVHAPLVGEFADEDIEYVVVQCSRLRTDVAEAELAAWVTNRGRRAAAQEVLRYLQRAEVPAHRELALYALSRTGTPAREAARQRRSVGHRARVDCDVRVRRP
;
A
#
# COMPACT_ATOMS: atom_id res chain seq x y z
N MET A 1 -28.02 -19.80 -7.40
CA MET A 1 -27.35 -18.65 -6.80
C MET A 1 -26.56 -17.95 -7.89
N GLY A 2 -26.62 -16.62 -7.98
CA GLY A 2 -25.75 -15.87 -8.90
C GLY A 2 -24.28 -16.00 -8.47
N PRO A 3 -23.35 -15.50 -9.29
CA PRO A 3 -21.96 -15.34 -8.84
C PRO A 3 -21.89 -14.45 -7.57
N VAL A 4 -20.85 -14.62 -6.75
CA VAL A 4 -20.66 -13.89 -5.48
C VAL A 4 -19.15 -13.75 -5.21
N ARG A 5 -18.73 -12.52 -4.96
CA ARG A 5 -17.37 -12.15 -4.55
C ARG A 5 -17.21 -12.31 -3.03
N LEU A 6 -16.08 -12.85 -2.56
CA LEU A 6 -15.81 -13.04 -1.13
C LEU A 6 -14.55 -12.31 -0.64
N VAL A 7 -13.71 -11.77 -1.53
CA VAL A 7 -12.53 -10.98 -1.15
C VAL A 7 -12.60 -9.57 -1.70
N PHE A 8 -12.42 -8.59 -0.81
CA PHE A 8 -12.40 -7.17 -1.08
C PHE A 8 -11.03 -6.60 -0.71
N GLY A 9 -10.54 -5.67 -1.53
CA GLY A 9 -9.34 -4.92 -1.15
C GLY A 9 -9.71 -3.65 -0.38
N PRO A 10 -8.74 -2.99 0.28
CA PRO A 10 -8.99 -1.87 1.18
C PRO A 10 -9.78 -0.70 0.56
N ASP A 11 -9.62 -0.45 -0.75
CA ASP A 11 -10.30 0.64 -1.46
C ASP A 11 -11.66 0.26 -2.06
N ASP A 12 -12.11 -0.99 -1.89
CA ASP A 12 -13.29 -1.54 -2.57
C ASP A 12 -14.60 -1.35 -1.77
N MET A 13 -14.83 -0.13 -1.32
CA MET A 13 -15.91 0.19 -0.39
C MET A 13 -17.29 0.28 -1.05
N GLU A 14 -17.35 0.58 -2.35
CA GLU A 14 -18.62 0.80 -3.06
C GLU A 14 -19.36 -0.50 -3.42
N GLY A 15 -18.61 -1.57 -3.75
CA GLY A 15 -19.20 -2.84 -4.18
C GLY A 15 -19.72 -3.71 -3.03
N TYR A 16 -19.13 -3.56 -1.85
CA TYR A 16 -19.38 -4.43 -0.70
C TYR A 16 -20.84 -4.44 -0.19
N PRO A 17 -21.54 -3.29 0.00
CA PRO A 17 -22.91 -3.30 0.52
C PRO A 17 -23.88 -4.15 -0.30
N SER A 18 -23.74 -4.09 -1.63
CA SER A 18 -24.56 -4.89 -2.56
C SER A 18 -24.29 -6.38 -2.43
N VAL A 19 -23.05 -6.79 -2.16
CA VAL A 19 -22.68 -8.20 -1.97
C VAL A 19 -23.13 -8.69 -0.60
N ARG A 20 -22.94 -7.89 0.46
CA ARG A 20 -23.41 -8.18 1.81
C ARG A 20 -24.91 -8.47 1.82
N ASP A 21 -25.72 -7.62 1.20
CA ASP A 21 -27.17 -7.77 1.19
C ASP A 21 -27.60 -9.04 0.44
N ARG A 22 -26.92 -9.39 -0.67
CA ARG A 22 -27.13 -10.67 -1.37
C ARG A 22 -26.75 -11.85 -0.48
N LEU A 23 -25.57 -11.84 0.14
CA LEU A 23 -25.10 -12.92 1.02
C LEU A 23 -26.06 -13.14 2.19
N ARG A 24 -26.44 -12.05 2.88
CA ARG A 24 -27.43 -12.08 3.96
C ARG A 24 -28.71 -12.79 3.54
N LEU A 25 -29.28 -12.42 2.39
CA LEU A 25 -30.51 -13.05 1.88
C LEU A 25 -30.33 -14.55 1.64
N HIS A 26 -29.20 -14.97 1.07
CA HIS A 26 -28.93 -16.39 0.81
C HIS A 26 -28.70 -17.19 2.09
N ILE A 27 -27.96 -16.63 3.06
CA ILE A 27 -27.69 -17.26 4.36
C ILE A 27 -28.98 -17.42 5.15
N VAL A 28 -29.82 -16.37 5.25
CA VAL A 28 -31.11 -16.45 5.95
C VAL A 28 -32.05 -17.46 5.28
N ALA A 29 -32.11 -17.45 3.95
CA ALA A 29 -32.92 -18.43 3.22
C ALA A 29 -32.41 -19.86 3.41
N TRP A 30 -31.09 -20.05 3.49
CA TRP A 30 -30.46 -21.33 3.78
C TRP A 30 -30.75 -21.78 5.22
N ALA A 31 -30.54 -20.92 6.21
CA ALA A 31 -30.78 -21.17 7.63
C ALA A 31 -32.22 -21.66 7.87
N ARG A 32 -33.21 -20.98 7.27
CA ARG A 32 -34.62 -21.40 7.34
C ARG A 32 -34.86 -22.80 6.80
N ARG A 33 -34.20 -23.20 5.70
CA ARG A 33 -34.30 -24.57 5.15
C ARG A 33 -33.62 -25.59 6.04
N SER A 34 -32.56 -25.18 6.74
CA SER A 34 -31.82 -26.00 7.71
C SER A 34 -32.48 -26.04 9.09
N GLY A 35 -33.63 -25.38 9.28
CA GLY A 35 -34.36 -25.35 10.55
C GLY A 35 -33.76 -24.40 11.60
N LEU A 36 -32.92 -23.45 11.18
CA LEU A 36 -32.31 -22.43 12.03
C LEU A 36 -33.08 -21.11 11.90
N GLU A 37 -33.46 -20.52 13.04
CA GLU A 37 -33.95 -19.15 13.08
C GLU A 37 -32.76 -18.21 13.28
N VAL A 38 -32.68 -17.19 12.42
CA VAL A 38 -31.53 -16.27 12.38
C VAL A 38 -32.02 -14.87 12.07
N GLU A 39 -31.53 -13.92 12.86
CA GLU A 39 -31.80 -12.50 12.67
C GLU A 39 -30.94 -11.97 11.49
N PRO A 40 -31.56 -11.40 10.43
CA PRO A 40 -30.82 -10.98 9.24
C PRO A 40 -29.79 -9.88 9.46
N SER A 41 -30.02 -8.93 10.38
CA SER A 41 -29.11 -7.82 10.64
C SER A 41 -27.80 -8.28 11.30
N LEU A 42 -27.84 -9.33 12.14
CA LEU A 42 -26.69 -9.94 12.79
C LEU A 42 -25.81 -10.71 11.81
N VAL A 43 -26.41 -11.32 10.78
CA VAL A 43 -25.65 -11.89 9.66
C VAL A 43 -24.92 -10.79 8.89
N ALA A 44 -25.58 -9.65 8.64
CA ALA A 44 -24.93 -8.50 8.00
C ALA A 44 -23.81 -7.92 8.86
N ALA A 45 -24.03 -7.81 10.18
CA ALA A 45 -23.03 -7.35 11.13
C ALA A 45 -21.80 -8.27 11.16
N ALA A 46 -21.98 -9.60 11.17
CA ALA A 46 -20.88 -10.55 11.08
C ALA A 46 -20.05 -10.38 9.79
N LEU A 47 -20.70 -10.10 8.66
CA LEU A 47 -20.03 -9.80 7.39
C LEU A 47 -19.29 -8.45 7.46
N ASP A 48 -19.90 -7.42 8.07
CA ASP A 48 -19.32 -6.07 8.22
C ASP A 48 -18.06 -6.11 9.10
N HIS A 49 -18.09 -6.85 10.21
CA HIS A 49 -16.91 -7.17 11.01
C HIS A 49 -15.82 -7.76 10.12
N LYS A 50 -16.14 -8.83 9.39
CA LYS A 50 -15.14 -9.55 8.61
C LYS A 50 -14.53 -8.71 7.50
N HIS A 51 -15.37 -7.90 6.84
CA HIS A 51 -14.92 -6.94 5.85
C HIS A 51 -13.94 -5.92 6.44
N GLY A 52 -14.25 -5.40 7.63
CA GLY A 52 -13.38 -4.45 8.35
C GLY A 52 -12.06 -5.05 8.86
N VAL A 53 -12.02 -6.35 9.16
CA VAL A 53 -10.81 -7.04 9.65
C VAL A 53 -9.79 -7.27 8.54
N ASP A 54 -10.18 -7.94 7.44
CA ASP A 54 -9.23 -8.30 6.37
C ASP A 54 -9.85 -8.30 4.96
N GLY A 55 -11.12 -7.91 4.81
CA GLY A 55 -11.83 -7.93 3.53
C GLY A 55 -12.13 -9.32 2.97
N ARG A 56 -11.79 -10.41 3.69
CA ARG A 56 -11.95 -11.82 3.23
C ARG A 56 -13.12 -12.49 3.93
N LEU A 57 -14.31 -12.40 3.35
CA LEU A 57 -15.56 -12.91 3.92
C LEU A 57 -15.55 -14.45 4.12
N GLY A 58 -14.75 -15.17 3.34
CA GLY A 58 -14.59 -16.63 3.44
C GLY A 58 -13.50 -17.11 4.39
N HIS A 59 -12.66 -16.23 4.95
CA HIS A 59 -11.45 -16.62 5.71
C HIS A 59 -11.66 -16.58 7.23
N TRP A 60 -12.11 -17.67 7.85
CA TRP A 60 -12.43 -17.69 9.28
C TRP A 60 -11.45 -18.55 10.08
N THR A 61 -10.91 -17.99 11.15
CA THR A 61 -10.08 -18.70 12.13
C THR A 61 -10.76 -18.67 13.50
N ARG A 62 -10.34 -19.53 14.43
CA ARG A 62 -10.80 -19.49 15.83
C ARG A 62 -10.56 -18.13 16.47
N ALA A 63 -9.44 -17.48 16.15
CA ALA A 63 -9.13 -16.14 16.63
C ALA A 63 -10.13 -15.10 16.10
N HIS A 64 -10.50 -15.16 14.82
CA HIS A 64 -11.54 -14.27 14.26
C HIS A 64 -12.88 -14.44 14.96
N VAL A 65 -13.30 -15.69 15.23
CA VAL A 65 -14.56 -15.96 15.93
C VAL A 65 -14.52 -15.45 17.36
N ALA A 66 -13.42 -15.70 18.08
CA ALA A 66 -13.26 -15.25 19.46
C ALA A 66 -13.26 -13.72 19.56
N ASP A 67 -12.54 -13.03 18.67
CA ASP A 67 -12.50 -11.56 18.63
C ASP A 67 -13.86 -10.97 18.27
N ALA A 68 -14.55 -11.52 17.26
CA ALA A 68 -15.89 -11.09 16.88
C ALA A 68 -16.83 -11.11 18.08
N LEU A 69 -16.88 -12.24 18.80
CA LEU A 69 -17.80 -12.46 19.91
C LEU A 69 -17.42 -11.71 21.20
N ALA A 70 -16.12 -11.65 21.55
CA ALA A 70 -15.70 -11.07 22.82
C ALA A 70 -15.43 -9.55 22.73
N VAL A 71 -15.14 -9.03 21.54
CA VAL A 71 -14.69 -7.64 21.36
C VAL A 71 -15.62 -6.87 20.44
N TRP A 72 -15.82 -7.32 19.20
CA TRP A 72 -16.47 -6.49 18.18
C TRP A 72 -17.98 -6.39 18.36
N PHE A 73 -18.70 -7.50 18.52
CA PHE A 73 -20.16 -7.50 18.70
C PHE A 73 -20.60 -6.66 19.92
N PRO A 74 -20.01 -6.86 21.12
CA PRO A 74 -20.33 -6.04 22.29
C PRO A 74 -20.04 -4.55 22.10
N ARG A 75 -19.05 -4.22 21.27
CA ARG A 75 -18.64 -2.83 21.02
C ARG A 75 -19.54 -2.10 20.05
N THR A 76 -19.94 -2.75 18.96
CA THR A 76 -20.42 -2.09 17.74
C THR A 76 -21.86 -2.45 17.37
N VAL A 77 -22.45 -3.48 17.99
CA VAL A 77 -23.82 -3.92 17.69
C VAL A 77 -24.72 -3.71 18.90
N ALA A 78 -25.75 -2.90 18.73
CA ALA A 78 -26.74 -2.64 19.77
C ALA A 78 -27.74 -3.80 19.86
N LEU A 79 -27.78 -4.48 21.01
CA LEU A 79 -28.62 -5.65 21.26
C LEU A 79 -29.39 -5.51 22.57
N LEU A 80 -30.60 -6.06 22.61
CA LEU A 80 -31.35 -6.25 23.84
C LEU A 80 -30.95 -7.58 24.51
N GLU A 81 -31.17 -7.69 25.82
CA GLU A 81 -30.82 -8.89 26.61
C GLU A 81 -31.51 -10.16 26.08
N ASP A 82 -32.71 -10.02 25.51
CA ASP A 82 -33.47 -11.14 24.95
C ASP A 82 -32.89 -11.64 23.61
N ASP A 83 -32.07 -10.83 22.94
CA ASP A 83 -31.53 -11.12 21.60
C ASP A 83 -30.06 -11.59 21.62
N ARG A 84 -29.43 -11.72 22.80
CA ARG A 84 -28.00 -12.09 22.92
C ARG A 84 -27.65 -13.44 22.29
N ASP A 85 -28.55 -14.42 22.39
CA ASP A 85 -28.37 -15.75 21.80
C ASP A 85 -28.51 -15.74 20.26
N ALA A 86 -29.05 -14.66 19.67
CA ALA A 86 -29.17 -14.53 18.22
C ALA A 86 -27.81 -14.29 17.54
N VAL A 87 -26.81 -13.78 18.27
CA VAL A 87 -25.45 -13.54 17.73
C VAL A 87 -24.72 -14.86 17.43
N PRO A 88 -24.57 -15.81 18.38
CA PRO A 88 -24.02 -17.14 18.08
C PRO A 88 -24.79 -17.86 16.96
N ALA A 89 -26.13 -17.75 16.94
CA ALA A 89 -26.96 -18.35 15.90
C ALA A 89 -26.64 -17.79 14.50
N ALA A 90 -26.44 -16.48 14.38
CA ALA A 90 -26.06 -15.84 13.13
C ALA A 90 -24.67 -16.28 12.64
N LEU A 91 -23.68 -16.37 13.54
CA LEU A 91 -22.34 -16.85 13.20
C LEU A 91 -22.35 -18.32 12.78
N HIS A 92 -23.06 -19.19 13.50
CA HIS A 92 -23.24 -20.58 13.07
C HIS A 92 -23.88 -20.67 11.69
N ALA A 93 -24.89 -19.84 11.41
CA ALA A 93 -25.55 -19.86 10.11
C ALA A 93 -24.62 -19.39 8.98
N LEU A 94 -23.82 -18.36 9.23
CA LEU A 94 -22.81 -17.88 8.29
C LEU A 94 -21.76 -18.96 8.00
N ILE A 95 -21.14 -19.53 9.04
CA ILE A 95 -20.10 -20.57 8.91
C ILE A 95 -20.66 -21.80 8.20
N GLY A 96 -21.85 -22.27 8.61
CA GLY A 96 -22.51 -23.43 8.02
C GLY A 96 -22.85 -23.21 6.55
N PHE A 97 -23.33 -22.03 6.18
CA PHE A 97 -23.59 -21.67 4.79
C PHE A 97 -22.29 -21.67 3.97
N LEU A 98 -21.23 -21.02 4.44
CA LEU A 98 -19.94 -20.97 3.73
C LEU A 98 -19.34 -22.37 3.56
N ALA A 99 -19.43 -23.22 4.58
CA ALA A 99 -18.97 -24.61 4.54
C ALA A 99 -19.76 -25.45 3.51
N GLU A 100 -21.09 -25.33 3.48
CA GLU A 100 -21.92 -26.09 2.53
C GLU A 100 -21.65 -25.69 1.07
N GLN A 101 -21.34 -24.41 0.83
CA GLN A 101 -21.01 -23.93 -0.51
C GLN A 101 -19.54 -24.19 -0.93
N ASP A 102 -18.71 -24.77 -0.05
CA ASP A 102 -17.25 -24.87 -0.25
C ASP A 102 -16.60 -23.50 -0.51
N TRP A 103 -17.03 -22.49 0.26
CA TRP A 103 -16.64 -21.09 0.15
C TRP A 103 -15.72 -20.62 1.28
N LEU A 104 -15.39 -21.52 2.22
CA LEU A 104 -14.34 -21.26 3.19
C LEU A 104 -12.98 -21.26 2.49
N ASP A 105 -12.20 -20.22 2.77
CA ASP A 105 -10.82 -20.09 2.29
C ASP A 105 -9.99 -21.29 2.75
N SER A 106 -9.05 -21.75 1.92
CA SER A 106 -8.14 -22.85 2.26
C SER A 106 -7.34 -22.65 3.56
N ARG A 107 -7.16 -21.40 4.00
CA ARG A 107 -6.49 -21.03 5.26
C ARG A 107 -7.44 -20.92 6.46
N SER A 108 -8.74 -21.14 6.26
CA SER A 108 -9.71 -21.16 7.35
C SER A 108 -9.51 -22.39 8.24
N ASP A 109 -9.85 -22.26 9.53
CA ASP A 109 -10.00 -23.41 10.40
C ASP A 109 -11.17 -24.30 9.94
N ARG A 110 -11.18 -25.55 10.38
CA ARG A 110 -12.24 -26.51 10.00
C ARG A 110 -13.60 -25.98 10.49
N PRO A 111 -14.69 -26.17 9.72
CA PRO A 111 -16.02 -25.71 10.14
C PRO A 111 -16.40 -26.19 11.55
N GLU A 112 -16.10 -27.45 11.86
CA GLU A 112 -16.37 -28.06 13.17
C GLU A 112 -15.67 -27.30 14.32
N ASP A 113 -14.41 -26.90 14.12
CA ASP A 113 -13.64 -26.13 15.10
C ASP A 113 -14.18 -24.71 15.24
N LEU A 114 -14.63 -24.09 14.14
CA LEU A 114 -15.23 -22.76 14.16
C LEU A 114 -16.57 -22.77 14.90
N HIS A 115 -17.41 -23.79 14.68
CA HIS A 115 -18.64 -23.98 15.44
C HIS A 115 -18.34 -24.22 16.93
N ALA A 116 -17.35 -25.05 17.26
CA ALA A 116 -16.94 -25.24 18.65
C ALA A 116 -16.48 -23.91 19.29
N GLN A 117 -15.68 -23.12 18.58
CA GLN A 117 -15.22 -21.82 19.05
C GLN A 117 -16.36 -20.83 19.31
N VAL A 118 -17.42 -20.83 18.49
CA VAL A 118 -18.61 -19.99 18.74
C VAL A 118 -19.24 -20.37 20.09
N VAL A 119 -19.40 -21.66 20.37
CA VAL A 119 -19.95 -22.15 21.64
C VAL A 119 -19.06 -21.77 22.81
N ASP A 120 -17.74 -21.99 22.68
CA ASP A 120 -16.76 -21.70 23.74
C ASP A 120 -16.66 -20.20 24.05
N SER A 121 -16.85 -19.33 23.06
CA SER A 121 -16.83 -17.87 23.22
C SER A 121 -18.17 -17.25 23.59
N THR A 122 -19.29 -18.00 23.56
CA THR A 122 -20.63 -17.47 23.88
C THR A 122 -20.73 -16.93 25.32
N PRO A 123 -20.17 -17.58 26.37
CA PRO A 123 -20.18 -17.00 27.71
C PRO A 123 -19.47 -15.64 27.79
N ALA A 124 -18.33 -15.49 27.11
CA ALA A 124 -17.59 -14.24 27.08
C ALA A 124 -18.33 -13.13 26.34
N LEU A 125 -19.09 -13.46 25.28
CA LEU A 125 -20.01 -12.52 24.64
C LEU A 125 -21.03 -12.00 25.65
N HIS A 126 -21.66 -12.89 26.42
CA HIS A 126 -22.70 -12.51 27.39
C HIS A 126 -22.13 -11.61 28.49
N ASP A 127 -21.00 -12.01 29.09
CA ASP A 127 -20.30 -11.20 30.09
C ASP A 127 -19.92 -9.81 29.55
N ALA A 128 -19.51 -9.74 28.27
CA ALA A 128 -19.11 -8.50 27.63
C ALA A 128 -20.30 -7.58 27.27
N LEU A 129 -21.46 -8.14 26.91
CA LEU A 129 -22.71 -7.41 26.65
C LEU A 129 -23.34 -6.86 27.93
N ASP A 130 -23.20 -7.57 29.05
CA ASP A 130 -23.72 -7.14 30.36
C ASP A 130 -22.92 -5.94 30.94
N ASP A 131 -21.70 -5.71 30.46
CA ASP A 131 -20.85 -4.59 30.88
C ASP A 131 -20.92 -3.41 29.90
N GLU A 132 -21.73 -2.41 30.24
CA GLU A 132 -21.96 -1.22 29.41
C GLU A 132 -20.68 -0.45 29.04
N ARG A 133 -19.60 -0.61 29.82
CA ARG A 133 -18.30 0.04 29.56
C ARG A 133 -17.62 -0.51 28.31
N ASN A 134 -18.02 -1.70 27.85
CA ASN A 134 -17.45 -2.30 26.66
C ASN A 134 -17.96 -1.62 25.38
N HIS A 135 -19.16 -1.05 25.37
CA HIS A 135 -19.76 -0.41 24.20
C HIS A 135 -18.91 0.74 23.66
N ASP A 136 -18.93 0.95 22.34
CA ASP A 136 -18.55 2.25 21.79
C ASP A 136 -19.65 3.30 22.07
N LEU A 137 -19.32 4.58 21.91
CA LEU A 137 -20.25 5.67 22.24
C LEU A 137 -21.55 5.59 21.43
N GLY A 138 -21.49 5.18 20.16
CA GLY A 138 -22.68 5.05 19.32
C GLY A 138 -23.58 3.91 19.78
N THR A 139 -22.97 2.77 20.10
CA THR A 139 -23.63 1.55 20.56
C THR A 139 -24.25 1.75 21.94
N PHE A 140 -23.57 2.42 22.86
CA PHE A 140 -24.13 2.80 24.17
C PHE A 140 -25.45 3.54 23.98
N TRP A 141 -25.46 4.61 23.18
CA TRP A 141 -26.69 5.39 22.95
C TRP A 141 -27.75 4.60 22.19
N ALA A 142 -27.37 3.77 21.22
CA ALA A 142 -28.31 2.92 20.49
C ALA A 142 -28.99 1.89 21.40
N VAL A 143 -28.25 1.24 22.31
CA VAL A 143 -28.80 0.32 23.32
C VAL A 143 -29.78 1.05 24.24
N GLN A 144 -29.42 2.24 24.73
CA GLN A 144 -30.33 3.02 25.58
C GLN A 144 -31.60 3.44 24.84
N MET A 145 -31.49 3.89 23.59
CA MET A 145 -32.65 4.22 22.76
C MET A 145 -33.56 3.00 22.53
N LEU A 146 -32.98 1.83 22.26
CA LEU A 146 -33.73 0.57 22.09
C LEU A 146 -34.46 0.17 23.38
N ARG A 147 -33.78 0.19 24.53
CA ARG A 147 -34.36 -0.12 25.86
C ARG A 147 -35.54 0.79 26.21
N HIS A 148 -35.51 2.04 25.74
CA HIS A 148 -36.57 3.02 25.96
C HIS A 148 -37.58 3.15 24.81
N GLY A 149 -37.49 2.29 23.79
CA GLY A 149 -38.44 2.25 22.67
C GLY A 149 -38.40 3.49 21.78
N VAL A 150 -37.24 4.16 21.68
CA VAL A 150 -37.06 5.38 20.88
C VAL A 150 -36.86 5.01 19.41
N ALA A 151 -37.61 5.64 18.52
CA ALA A 151 -37.44 5.47 17.08
C ALA A 151 -36.18 6.21 16.59
N THR A 152 -35.08 5.48 16.37
CA THR A 152 -33.79 6.06 15.95
C THR A 152 -33.81 6.73 14.57
N ALA A 153 -34.80 6.41 13.73
CA ALA A 153 -35.03 7.05 12.43
C ALA A 153 -35.75 8.41 12.53
N ASP A 154 -36.24 8.79 13.71
CA ASP A 154 -36.90 10.07 13.97
C ASP A 154 -35.98 11.00 14.79
N PRO A 155 -35.39 12.03 14.16
CA PRO A 155 -34.49 12.96 14.85
C PRO A 155 -35.14 13.71 16.02
N ALA A 156 -36.46 13.93 15.98
CA ALA A 156 -37.17 14.61 17.06
C ALA A 156 -37.28 13.70 18.30
N ALA A 157 -37.64 12.43 18.09
CA ALA A 157 -37.70 11.44 19.16
C ALA A 157 -36.33 11.21 19.83
N VAL A 158 -35.25 11.23 19.04
CA VAL A 158 -33.87 11.14 19.54
C VAL A 158 -33.50 12.37 20.37
N ALA A 159 -33.79 13.58 19.89
CA ALA A 159 -33.50 14.82 20.62
C ALA A 159 -34.28 14.91 21.94
N ASP A 160 -35.56 14.55 21.94
CA ASP A 160 -36.40 14.52 23.14
C ASP A 160 -35.89 13.51 24.16
N PHE A 161 -35.41 12.35 23.71
CA PHE A 161 -34.78 11.36 24.58
C PHE A 161 -33.51 11.91 25.25
N LEU A 162 -32.60 12.51 24.47
CA LEU A 162 -31.36 13.08 25.00
C LEU A 162 -31.63 14.21 26.01
N ASN A 163 -32.59 15.09 25.74
CA ASN A 163 -33.01 16.14 26.69
C ASN A 163 -33.52 15.55 28.02
N ARG A 164 -34.26 14.44 27.96
CA ARG A 164 -34.74 13.72 29.15
C ARG A 164 -33.60 13.06 29.94
N VAL A 165 -32.58 12.54 29.26
CA VAL A 165 -31.37 12.02 29.91
C VAL A 165 -30.61 13.14 30.63
N ASP A 166 -30.44 14.29 29.98
CA ASP A 166 -29.78 15.46 30.55
C ASP A 166 -30.54 16.03 31.75
N ALA A 167 -31.87 16.05 31.67
CA ALA A 167 -32.75 16.43 32.78
C ALA A 167 -32.76 15.43 33.95
N GLY A 168 -32.22 14.23 33.75
CA GLY A 168 -32.20 13.15 34.75
C GLY A 168 -33.49 12.31 34.81
N ASP A 169 -34.40 12.51 33.87
CA ASP A 169 -35.68 11.79 33.76
C ASP A 169 -35.50 10.36 33.24
N VAL A 170 -34.34 10.07 32.63
CA VAL A 170 -33.92 8.74 32.18
C VAL A 170 -32.61 8.38 32.87
N GLN A 171 -32.57 7.23 33.53
CA GLN A 171 -31.38 6.73 34.20
C GLN A 171 -30.45 6.04 33.20
N VAL A 172 -29.20 6.46 33.16
CA VAL A 172 -28.12 5.88 32.35
C VAL A 172 -26.87 5.73 33.24
N ASP A 173 -26.01 4.73 32.97
CA ASP A 173 -24.75 4.61 33.70
C ASP A 173 -23.77 5.71 33.27
N ARG A 174 -23.72 6.79 34.06
CA ARG A 174 -22.82 7.92 33.81
C ARG A 174 -21.35 7.57 33.99
N ALA A 175 -21.02 6.62 34.86
CA ALA A 175 -19.64 6.20 35.06
C ALA A 175 -19.13 5.39 33.85
N ALA A 176 -19.99 4.52 33.30
CA ALA A 176 -19.68 3.83 32.05
C ALA A 176 -19.51 4.82 30.88
N LEU A 177 -20.43 5.78 30.74
CA LEU A 177 -20.34 6.82 29.71
C LEU A 177 -19.04 7.65 29.80
N GLU A 178 -18.66 8.08 31.01
CA GLU A 178 -17.41 8.82 31.24
C GLU A 178 -16.17 8.01 30.83
N GLU A 179 -16.15 6.71 31.15
CA GLU A 179 -15.07 5.80 30.80
C GLU A 179 -14.97 5.59 29.27
N ILE A 180 -16.11 5.42 28.59
CA ILE A 180 -16.17 5.29 27.11
C ILE A 180 -15.62 6.55 26.43
N VAL A 181 -16.04 7.74 26.88
CA VAL A 181 -15.57 9.02 26.35
C VAL A 181 -14.07 9.21 26.60
N ARG A 182 -13.58 8.82 27.78
CA ARG A 182 -12.15 8.87 28.12
C ARG A 182 -11.34 7.96 27.19
N ARG A 183 -11.81 6.74 26.92
CA ARG A 183 -11.15 5.77 26.02
C ARG A 183 -11.07 6.31 24.59
N GLN A 184 -12.18 6.78 24.03
CA GLN A 184 -12.22 7.26 22.64
C GLN A 184 -11.37 8.52 22.40
N ARG A 185 -11.14 9.36 23.41
CA ARG A 185 -10.24 10.52 23.29
C ARG A 185 -8.76 10.16 23.17
N VAL A 186 -8.37 8.94 23.58
CA VAL A 186 -6.98 8.46 23.55
C VAL A 186 -6.68 7.64 22.29
N GLU A 187 -7.69 7.02 21.69
CA GLU A 187 -7.59 6.34 20.39
C GLU A 187 -7.47 7.38 19.26
N VAL A 188 -6.28 7.97 19.08
CA VAL A 188 -5.88 8.47 17.76
C VAL A 188 -5.67 7.21 16.91
N PRO A 189 -6.44 6.98 15.84
CA PRO A 189 -6.19 5.85 14.96
C PRO A 189 -4.76 5.98 14.45
N GLU A 190 -3.88 5.02 14.79
CA GLU A 190 -2.62 4.92 14.07
C GLU A 190 -2.98 4.74 12.60
N PRO A 191 -2.46 5.58 11.69
CA PRO A 191 -2.76 5.43 10.28
C PRO A 191 -2.34 4.02 9.86
N THR A 192 -3.32 3.20 9.46
CA THR A 192 -3.08 1.84 8.98
C THR A 192 -2.07 1.93 7.84
N ALA A 193 -0.87 1.40 8.04
CA ALA A 193 0.18 1.45 7.03
C ALA A 193 -0.34 0.72 5.78
N VAL A 194 -0.46 1.46 4.66
CA VAL A 194 -0.85 0.87 3.38
C VAL A 194 0.23 -0.16 3.00
N PRO A 195 -0.12 -1.45 2.85
CA PRO A 195 0.86 -2.48 2.52
C PRO A 195 1.48 -2.20 1.14
N LEU A 196 2.79 -2.39 1.04
CA LEU A 196 3.52 -2.22 -0.21
C LEU A 196 3.22 -3.39 -1.17
N PRO A 197 3.22 -3.16 -2.50
CA PRO A 197 2.99 -4.23 -3.46
C PRO A 197 4.19 -5.19 -3.53
N PRO A 198 3.98 -6.47 -3.91
CA PRO A 198 5.07 -7.36 -4.22
C PRO A 198 5.80 -6.88 -5.48
N VAL A 199 7.12 -7.08 -5.52
CA VAL A 199 7.94 -6.66 -6.67
C VAL A 199 8.84 -7.76 -7.22
N LEU A 200 9.23 -7.60 -8.48
CA LEU A 200 10.23 -8.44 -9.16
C LEU A 200 11.61 -7.80 -9.04
N LEU A 201 12.50 -8.41 -8.26
CA LEU A 201 13.88 -7.95 -8.18
C LEU A 201 14.70 -8.36 -9.40
N PRO A 202 15.60 -7.49 -9.91
CA PRO A 202 16.51 -7.84 -10.97
C PRO A 202 17.50 -8.92 -10.54
N GLY A 203 17.91 -9.78 -11.48
CA GLY A 203 19.04 -10.66 -11.27
C GLY A 203 20.38 -9.91 -11.23
N ALA A 204 21.42 -10.56 -10.70
CA ALA A 204 22.76 -9.99 -10.58
C ALA A 204 23.35 -9.48 -11.91
N ALA A 205 23.08 -10.18 -13.02
CA ALA A 205 23.55 -9.75 -14.35
C ALA A 205 22.92 -8.41 -14.79
N THR A 206 21.62 -8.22 -14.54
CA THR A 206 20.90 -6.97 -14.83
C THR A 206 21.42 -5.83 -13.95
N MET A 207 21.64 -6.10 -12.66
CA MET A 207 22.23 -5.10 -11.75
C MET A 207 23.65 -4.70 -12.16
N LEU A 208 24.49 -5.66 -12.56
CA LEU A 208 25.84 -5.37 -13.06
C LEU A 208 25.79 -4.48 -14.31
N ALA A 209 24.95 -4.83 -15.29
CA ALA A 209 24.80 -4.04 -16.51
C ALA A 209 24.33 -2.60 -16.21
N ALA A 210 23.33 -2.44 -15.33
CA ALA A 210 22.82 -1.13 -14.95
C ALA A 210 23.87 -0.28 -14.21
N ALA A 211 24.64 -0.89 -13.30
CA ALA A 211 25.73 -0.21 -12.61
C ALA A 211 26.85 0.20 -13.57
N ASP A 212 27.19 -0.64 -14.56
CA ASP A 212 28.21 -0.32 -15.56
C ASP A 212 27.77 0.77 -16.55
N SER A 213 26.47 0.90 -16.84
CA SER A 213 25.91 2.00 -17.65
C SER A 213 25.71 3.31 -16.88
N SER A 214 25.90 3.31 -15.56
CA SER A 214 25.66 4.48 -14.71
C SER A 214 26.69 5.59 -14.94
N VAL A 215 26.22 6.74 -15.42
CA VAL A 215 27.06 7.92 -15.69
C VAL A 215 27.63 8.49 -14.39
N ALA A 216 26.81 8.63 -13.35
CA ALA A 216 27.25 9.11 -12.04
C ALA A 216 28.30 8.17 -11.44
N LEU A 217 28.11 6.85 -11.55
CA LEU A 217 29.06 5.88 -11.03
C LEU A 217 30.42 5.95 -11.74
N ALA A 218 30.41 6.11 -13.07
CA ALA A 218 31.61 6.31 -13.87
C ALA A 218 32.35 7.60 -13.45
N ARG A 219 31.62 8.71 -13.32
CA ARG A 219 32.15 10.02 -12.85
C ARG A 219 32.75 9.92 -11.45
N LEU A 220 32.03 9.35 -10.48
CA LEU A 220 32.50 9.14 -9.10
C LEU A 220 33.77 8.28 -9.04
N ARG A 221 33.83 7.23 -9.86
CA ARG A 221 34.99 6.33 -9.94
C ARG A 221 36.21 7.04 -10.52
N ALA A 222 36.02 7.78 -11.62
CA ALA A 222 37.08 8.55 -12.26
C ALA A 222 37.60 9.66 -11.34
N PHE A 223 36.71 10.41 -10.70
CA PHE A 223 37.04 11.42 -9.70
C PHE A 223 37.82 10.85 -8.51
N THR A 224 37.37 9.72 -7.95
CA THR A 224 38.06 9.06 -6.83
C THR A 224 39.46 8.58 -7.23
N ARG A 225 39.62 8.05 -8.45
CA ARG A 225 40.93 7.66 -8.99
C ARG A 225 41.83 8.87 -9.20
N TRP A 226 41.29 9.98 -9.70
CA TRP A 226 42.02 11.23 -9.90
C TRP A 226 42.54 11.82 -8.58
N ILE A 227 41.74 11.73 -7.50
CA ILE A 227 42.11 12.19 -6.14
C ILE A 227 43.20 11.34 -5.49
N ARG A 228 43.47 10.11 -5.94
CA ARG A 228 44.38 9.15 -5.27
C ARG A 228 45.73 9.74 -4.84
N ALA A 229 46.26 10.71 -5.59
CA ALA A 229 47.51 11.41 -5.26
C ALA A 229 47.41 12.47 -4.14
N GLY A 230 46.21 12.72 -3.61
CA GLY A 230 45.87 13.74 -2.64
C GLY A 230 45.84 15.15 -3.25
N ARG A 231 44.79 15.93 -2.96
CA ARG A 231 44.63 17.33 -3.44
C ARG A 231 44.49 18.30 -2.29
N ALA A 232 45.04 19.49 -2.43
CA ALA A 232 44.90 20.51 -1.39
C ALA A 232 43.49 21.13 -1.46
N LEU A 233 42.97 21.55 -0.31
CA LEU A 233 41.72 22.28 -0.21
C LEU A 233 41.98 23.72 0.26
N THR A 234 41.06 24.62 -0.07
CA THR A 234 40.99 25.94 0.55
C THR A 234 40.58 25.84 2.02
N ARG A 235 40.63 26.97 2.76
CA ARG A 235 40.15 27.03 4.15
C ARG A 235 38.66 26.66 4.27
N ASP A 236 37.89 26.97 3.24
CA ASP A 236 36.45 26.66 3.18
C ASP A 236 36.17 25.23 2.70
N GLY A 237 37.21 24.40 2.54
CA GLY A 237 37.06 23.00 2.13
C GLY A 237 36.79 22.78 0.64
N ARG A 238 36.98 23.80 -0.20
CA ARG A 238 36.81 23.74 -1.67
C ARG A 238 38.08 23.23 -2.33
N LEU A 239 37.95 22.61 -3.51
CA LEU A 239 39.13 22.35 -4.35
C LEU A 239 39.79 23.67 -4.75
N LEU A 240 41.11 23.67 -4.90
CA LEU A 240 41.80 24.80 -5.52
C LEU A 240 41.28 24.98 -6.95
N LEU A 241 41.08 26.22 -7.42
CA LEU A 241 40.49 26.49 -8.75
C LEU A 241 41.21 25.76 -9.88
N GLY A 242 42.56 25.69 -9.84
CA GLY A 242 43.34 24.96 -10.83
C GLY A 242 43.05 23.45 -10.82
N ASP A 243 42.93 22.86 -9.63
CA ASP A 243 42.56 21.45 -9.45
C ASP A 243 41.11 21.20 -9.89
N ALA A 244 40.18 22.12 -9.57
CA ALA A 244 38.78 22.03 -9.95
C ALA A 244 38.59 22.10 -11.48
N ARG A 245 39.28 23.01 -12.16
CA ARG A 245 39.30 23.07 -13.64
C ARG A 245 39.97 21.86 -14.27
N ALA A 246 41.07 21.37 -13.69
CA ALA A 246 41.77 20.20 -14.21
C ALA A 246 40.92 18.92 -14.14
N VAL A 247 40.15 18.74 -13.06
CA VAL A 247 39.23 17.60 -12.96
C VAL A 247 37.97 17.79 -13.82
N ALA A 248 37.46 19.02 -13.96
CA ALA A 248 36.38 19.32 -14.90
C ALA A 248 36.79 18.99 -16.34
N ASP A 249 38.01 19.36 -16.75
CA ASP A 249 38.55 19.01 -18.07
C ASP A 249 38.76 17.50 -18.24
N ALA A 250 39.32 16.82 -17.25
CA ALA A 250 39.56 15.38 -17.31
C ALA A 250 38.27 14.53 -17.37
N LEU A 251 37.15 15.05 -16.87
CA LEU A 251 35.86 14.36 -16.84
C LEU A 251 34.85 14.91 -17.86
N ASP A 252 35.25 15.90 -18.66
CA ASP A 252 34.40 16.63 -19.60
C ASP A 252 33.12 17.20 -18.94
N LEU A 253 33.30 17.93 -17.84
CA LEU A 253 32.25 18.55 -17.03
C LEU A 253 32.36 20.08 -17.04
N ASP A 254 31.25 20.74 -16.70
CA ASP A 254 31.13 22.18 -16.54
C ASP A 254 31.57 22.97 -17.79
N HIS A 255 31.38 22.41 -18.99
CA HIS A 255 31.91 22.93 -20.26
C HIS A 255 31.63 24.43 -20.46
N PHE A 256 30.45 24.91 -20.07
CA PHE A 256 30.03 26.30 -20.24
C PHE A 256 30.61 27.27 -19.20
N SER A 257 30.90 26.82 -17.98
CA SER A 257 31.38 27.68 -16.88
C SER A 257 32.88 27.54 -16.62
N ARG A 258 33.51 26.44 -17.06
CA ARG A 258 34.91 26.07 -16.77
C ARG A 258 35.92 27.19 -16.96
N ASP A 259 35.88 27.84 -18.11
CA ASP A 259 36.86 28.89 -18.48
C ASP A 259 36.56 30.23 -17.79
N ARG A 260 35.29 30.46 -17.41
CA ARG A 260 34.81 31.69 -16.79
C ARG A 260 34.80 31.63 -15.25
N ALA A 261 34.94 30.43 -14.68
CA ALA A 261 34.92 30.18 -13.24
C ALA A 261 35.98 30.99 -12.50
N ARG A 262 35.58 31.78 -11.51
CA ARG A 262 36.47 32.57 -10.64
C ARG A 262 36.82 31.81 -9.37
N THR A 263 35.97 30.87 -8.99
CA THR A 263 36.11 29.99 -7.83
C THR A 263 35.66 28.57 -8.19
N ALA A 264 35.94 27.59 -7.33
CA ALA A 264 35.47 26.22 -7.55
C ALA A 264 33.93 26.11 -7.49
N ASP A 265 33.25 27.03 -6.81
CA ASP A 265 31.78 27.05 -6.68
C ASP A 265 31.09 27.45 -8.00
N ASP A 266 31.82 28.08 -8.93
CA ASP A 266 31.32 28.38 -10.27
C ASP A 266 31.30 27.12 -11.18
N LEU A 267 31.68 25.96 -10.64
CA LEU A 267 31.69 24.64 -11.28
C LEU A 267 30.67 23.73 -10.58
N PRO A 268 29.37 23.82 -10.92
CA PRO A 268 28.31 23.11 -10.24
C PRO A 268 28.45 21.58 -10.33
N GLU A 269 28.84 21.02 -11.48
CA GLU A 269 28.99 19.56 -11.62
C GLU A 269 30.14 19.04 -10.76
N ILE A 270 31.28 19.75 -10.72
CA ILE A 270 32.40 19.40 -9.82
C ILE A 270 32.03 19.55 -8.34
N THR A 271 31.26 20.58 -7.98
CA THR A 271 30.81 20.81 -6.61
C THR A 271 29.91 19.67 -6.13
N LEU A 272 28.92 19.30 -6.95
CA LEU A 272 28.06 18.15 -6.70
C LEU A 272 28.85 16.85 -6.58
N LEU A 273 29.78 16.59 -7.53
CA LEU A 273 30.59 15.38 -7.54
C LEU A 273 31.48 15.24 -6.29
N LEU A 274 32.06 16.35 -5.83
CA LEU A 274 32.82 16.39 -4.59
C LEU A 274 31.95 16.08 -3.37
N ALA A 275 30.79 16.73 -3.25
CA ALA A 275 29.86 16.52 -2.15
C ALA A 275 29.38 15.06 -2.12
N TRP A 276 28.99 14.52 -3.27
CA TRP A 276 28.54 13.14 -3.43
C TRP A 276 29.63 12.13 -3.10
N ALA A 277 30.87 12.32 -3.58
CA ALA A 277 31.98 11.44 -3.26
C ALA A 277 32.35 11.46 -1.76
N ARG A 278 32.19 12.61 -1.09
CA ARG A 278 32.37 12.73 0.37
C ARG A 278 31.27 12.00 1.13
N GLN A 279 30.01 12.23 0.75
CA GLN A 279 28.85 11.62 1.39
C GLN A 279 28.83 10.10 1.21
N ALA A 280 29.22 9.61 0.03
CA ALA A 280 29.42 8.18 -0.27
C ALA A 280 30.67 7.57 0.42
N ARG A 281 31.46 8.39 1.14
CA ARG A 281 32.72 8.00 1.81
C ARG A 281 33.75 7.37 0.86
N LEU A 282 33.81 7.86 -0.38
CA LEU A 282 34.85 7.51 -1.35
C LEU A 282 36.11 8.34 -1.10
N VAL A 283 35.92 9.59 -0.66
CA VAL A 283 36.97 10.55 -0.33
C VAL A 283 36.71 11.17 1.04
N ARG A 284 37.77 11.68 1.67
CA ARG A 284 37.70 12.37 2.96
C ARG A 284 38.74 13.47 3.06
N VAL A 285 38.54 14.40 3.98
CA VAL A 285 39.52 15.46 4.28
C VAL A 285 40.46 15.00 5.39
N VAL A 286 41.76 15.12 5.17
CA VAL A 286 42.83 14.80 6.12
C VAL A 286 43.87 15.93 6.04
N HIS A 287 44.08 16.66 7.13
CA HIS A 287 45.05 17.77 7.21
C HIS A 287 44.92 18.78 6.04
N GLY A 288 43.69 19.23 5.75
CA GLY A 288 43.43 20.19 4.66
C GLY A 288 43.62 19.63 3.25
N ARG A 289 43.75 18.30 3.11
CA ARG A 289 43.83 17.62 1.80
C ARG A 289 42.67 16.67 1.61
N LEU A 290 42.14 16.64 0.40
CA LEU A 290 41.19 15.63 -0.05
C LEU A 290 41.96 14.38 -0.46
N VAL A 291 41.63 13.24 0.14
CA VAL A 291 42.29 11.95 -0.09
C VAL A 291 41.26 10.83 -0.24
N GLN A 292 41.64 9.76 -0.94
CA GLN A 292 40.81 8.56 -1.05
C GLN A 292 40.67 7.86 0.32
N VAL A 293 39.47 7.36 0.63
CA VAL A 293 39.23 6.51 1.79
C VAL A 293 39.79 5.11 1.53
N ARG A 294 40.78 4.69 2.34
CA ARG A 294 41.50 3.42 2.15
C ARG A 294 40.58 2.20 2.20
N SER A 295 39.61 2.17 3.12
CA SER A 295 38.65 1.07 3.23
C SER A 295 37.71 0.98 2.02
N SER A 296 37.49 2.08 1.30
CA SER A 296 36.64 2.14 0.11
C SER A 296 37.39 1.80 -1.19
N ALA A 297 38.70 1.48 -1.12
CA ALA A 297 39.49 1.22 -2.33
C ALA A 297 39.00 0.01 -3.14
N ALA A 298 38.60 -1.07 -2.46
CA ALA A 298 38.05 -2.27 -3.10
C ALA A 298 36.66 -2.04 -3.71
N LEU A 299 35.93 -1.02 -3.23
CA LEU A 299 34.61 -0.65 -3.74
C LEU A 299 34.68 -0.19 -5.19
N LEU A 300 35.80 0.42 -5.62
CA LEU A 300 36.02 0.85 -7.00
C LEU A 300 36.11 -0.30 -8.03
N SER A 301 36.13 -1.55 -7.59
CA SER A 301 36.07 -2.76 -8.42
C SER A 301 34.78 -3.57 -8.21
N ARG A 302 33.84 -3.05 -7.42
CA ARG A 302 32.59 -3.71 -7.02
C ARG A 302 31.42 -2.81 -7.43
N PRO A 303 30.95 -2.90 -8.69
CA PRO A 303 30.06 -1.90 -9.28
C PRO A 303 28.71 -1.81 -8.56
N ILE A 304 28.09 -2.94 -8.20
CA ILE A 304 26.80 -2.96 -7.49
C ILE A 304 26.94 -2.32 -6.11
N GLU A 305 27.94 -2.70 -5.33
CA GLU A 305 28.14 -2.16 -3.99
C GLU A 305 28.55 -0.68 -4.01
N MET A 306 29.33 -0.25 -5.01
CA MET A 306 29.66 1.15 -5.22
C MET A 306 28.43 1.97 -5.60
N TRP A 307 27.59 1.42 -6.47
CA TRP A 307 26.34 2.02 -6.91
C TRP A 307 25.39 2.20 -5.73
N ARG A 308 25.20 1.16 -4.92
CA ARG A 308 24.35 1.21 -3.72
C ARG A 308 24.82 2.29 -2.75
N ARG A 309 26.13 2.38 -2.52
CA ARG A 309 26.71 3.42 -1.67
C ARG A 309 26.50 4.83 -2.23
N ALA A 310 26.54 4.99 -3.55
CA ALA A 310 26.25 6.27 -4.19
C ALA A 310 24.76 6.63 -4.07
N PHE A 311 23.86 5.67 -4.25
CA PHE A 311 22.41 5.84 -4.08
C PHE A 311 22.05 6.30 -2.66
N GLU A 312 22.54 5.59 -1.63
CA GLU A 312 22.32 5.94 -0.22
C GLU A 312 22.85 7.34 0.15
N ALA A 313 23.87 7.83 -0.57
CA ALA A 313 24.46 9.13 -0.34
C ALA A 313 23.60 10.30 -0.86
N VAL A 314 22.65 10.06 -1.78
CA VAL A 314 21.86 11.12 -2.43
C VAL A 314 21.02 11.92 -1.42
N GLY A 315 20.42 11.25 -0.42
CA GLY A 315 19.63 11.95 0.60
C GLY A 315 20.44 12.94 1.46
N GLY A 316 21.77 12.87 1.43
CA GLY A 316 22.66 13.72 2.24
C GLY A 316 23.38 14.83 1.46
N ILE A 317 23.06 15.06 0.19
CA ILE A 317 23.71 16.11 -0.64
C ILE A 317 22.79 17.29 -0.97
N GLY A 318 21.65 17.43 -0.28
CA GLY A 318 20.59 18.40 -0.61
C GLY A 318 21.02 19.85 -0.74
N GLU A 319 21.91 20.32 0.15
CA GLU A 319 22.45 21.70 0.11
C GLU A 319 23.31 22.00 -1.14
N HIS A 320 23.64 20.98 -1.93
CA HIS A 320 24.51 21.09 -3.11
C HIS A 320 23.74 20.95 -4.44
N PHE A 321 22.41 20.79 -4.39
CA PHE A 321 21.56 20.88 -5.57
C PHE A 321 21.33 22.35 -5.98
N GLY A 322 21.22 22.61 -7.28
CA GLY A 322 20.78 23.91 -7.80
C GLY A 322 21.86 24.94 -8.19
N GLY A 323 23.15 24.56 -8.16
CA GLY A 323 24.27 25.42 -8.60
C GLY A 323 24.43 26.71 -7.78
N SER A 324 25.45 27.52 -8.06
CA SER A 324 25.72 28.74 -7.29
C SER A 324 24.55 29.72 -7.33
N ASN A 325 23.73 29.72 -6.27
CA ASN A 325 23.03 30.84 -5.65
C ASN A 325 22.75 32.08 -6.53
N VAL A 326 21.90 31.97 -7.56
CA VAL A 326 21.27 33.18 -8.14
C VAL A 326 20.44 33.92 -7.07
N PHE A 327 19.96 33.21 -6.04
CA PHE A 327 19.12 33.75 -4.95
C PHE A 327 19.76 33.73 -3.54
N GLY A 328 21.00 33.24 -3.37
CA GLY A 328 21.74 33.39 -2.11
C GLY A 328 21.27 32.58 -0.89
N ALA A 329 20.18 31.80 -0.98
CA ALA A 329 19.62 31.05 0.15
C ALA A 329 19.42 29.55 -0.18
N PRO A 330 19.66 28.63 0.79
CA PRO A 330 19.26 27.23 0.67
C PRO A 330 17.73 27.13 0.63
N SER A 331 17.20 26.22 -0.19
CA SER A 331 15.76 25.94 -0.20
C SER A 331 15.37 25.12 1.04
N LEU A 332 14.11 25.25 1.46
CA LEU A 332 13.48 24.39 2.46
C LEU A 332 13.53 22.92 2.02
N PHE A 333 13.50 22.64 0.71
CA PHE A 333 13.66 21.29 0.19
C PHE A 333 15.06 20.72 0.48
N GLY A 334 16.11 21.48 0.15
CA GLY A 334 17.50 21.04 0.37
C GLY A 334 17.78 20.76 1.85
N MET A 335 17.20 21.56 2.76
CA MET A 335 17.27 21.36 4.21
C MET A 335 16.47 20.14 4.71
N SER A 336 15.37 19.79 4.04
CA SER A 336 14.47 18.69 4.41
C SER A 336 14.69 17.42 3.57
N LEU A 337 15.71 17.38 2.71
CA LEU A 337 15.93 16.27 1.77
C LEU A 337 16.06 14.92 2.49
N GLY A 338 16.72 14.87 3.65
CA GLY A 338 16.86 13.63 4.42
C GLY A 338 15.52 12.99 4.81
N GLU A 339 14.45 13.77 4.87
CA GLU A 339 13.08 13.31 5.16
C GLU A 339 12.23 13.18 3.89
N ALA A 340 12.35 14.12 2.95
CA ALA A 340 11.63 14.08 1.69
C ALA A 340 12.07 12.89 0.80
N PHE A 341 13.34 12.49 0.89
CA PHE A 341 13.90 11.43 0.06
C PHE A 341 13.28 10.05 0.38
N PRO A 342 13.17 9.58 1.65
CA PRO A 342 12.41 8.38 1.99
C PRO A 342 10.95 8.39 1.48
N ILE A 343 10.27 9.55 1.55
CA ILE A 343 8.90 9.71 1.03
C ILE A 343 8.87 9.46 -0.48
N LEU A 344 9.79 10.07 -1.25
CA LEU A 344 9.93 9.84 -2.68
C LEU A 344 10.13 8.36 -2.98
N LEU A 345 11.08 7.72 -2.31
CA LEU A 345 11.43 6.33 -2.55
C LEU A 345 10.25 5.40 -2.24
N GLN A 346 9.52 5.63 -1.15
CA GLN A 346 8.35 4.84 -0.80
C GLN A 346 7.23 4.99 -1.85
N GLN A 347 6.97 6.21 -2.34
CA GLN A 347 5.98 6.43 -3.39
C GLN A 347 6.35 5.72 -4.69
N LEU A 348 7.59 5.89 -5.14
CA LEU A 348 8.10 5.24 -6.34
C LEU A 348 8.06 3.71 -6.22
N TYR A 349 8.36 3.18 -5.03
CA TYR A 349 8.28 1.74 -4.75
C TYR A 349 6.84 1.23 -4.78
N ALA A 350 5.90 1.99 -4.19
CA ALA A 350 4.47 1.66 -4.21
C ALA A 350 3.87 1.63 -5.62
N ALA A 351 4.46 2.35 -6.59
CA ALA A 351 4.07 2.25 -8.00
C ALA A 351 4.60 0.98 -8.69
N GLY A 352 5.46 0.18 -8.05
CA GLY A 352 5.94 -1.09 -8.60
C GLY A 352 6.74 -0.96 -9.90
N GLY A 353 7.19 0.25 -10.25
CA GLY A 353 7.88 0.56 -11.51
C GLY A 353 7.02 1.26 -12.56
N ASP A 354 5.73 1.52 -12.30
CA ASP A 354 4.93 2.39 -13.17
C ASP A 354 5.39 3.85 -13.04
N PRO A 355 5.33 4.64 -14.13
CA PRO A 355 5.62 6.07 -14.10
C PRO A 355 4.67 6.81 -13.16
N LEU A 356 5.23 7.64 -12.29
CA LEU A 356 4.49 8.52 -11.40
C LEU A 356 4.73 9.99 -11.78
N PRO A 357 3.68 10.82 -11.80
CA PRO A 357 3.86 12.24 -12.02
C PRO A 357 4.57 12.88 -10.83
N VAL A 358 5.59 13.72 -11.12
CA VAL A 358 6.37 14.43 -10.09
C VAL A 358 5.48 15.34 -9.23
N GLU A 359 4.36 15.82 -9.77
CA GLU A 359 3.37 16.59 -9.02
C GLU A 359 2.77 15.82 -7.83
N ARG A 360 2.70 14.48 -7.90
CA ARG A 360 2.25 13.65 -6.77
C ARG A 360 3.24 13.72 -5.61
N PHE A 361 4.53 13.71 -5.92
CA PHE A 361 5.59 13.86 -4.93
C PHE A 361 5.58 15.26 -4.30
N HIS A 362 5.41 16.31 -5.12
CA HIS A 362 5.26 17.68 -4.62
C HIS A 362 4.14 17.81 -3.61
N ARG A 363 2.96 17.24 -3.89
CA ARG A 363 1.81 17.27 -2.99
C ARG A 363 2.10 16.53 -1.68
N THR A 364 2.57 15.29 -1.73
CA THR A 364 2.76 14.48 -0.51
C THR A 364 3.84 15.01 0.41
N VAL A 365 4.97 15.49 -0.11
CA VAL A 365 5.99 16.10 0.75
C VAL A 365 5.47 17.40 1.36
N ARG A 366 4.71 18.20 0.60
CA ARG A 366 4.08 19.41 1.12
C ARG A 366 3.14 19.09 2.27
N ASP A 367 2.26 18.11 2.12
CA ASP A 367 1.33 17.67 3.16
C ASP A 367 2.08 17.21 4.42
N SER A 368 3.14 16.40 4.24
CA SER A 368 3.96 15.89 5.34
C SER A 368 4.70 17.01 6.09
N VAL A 369 5.30 17.96 5.37
CA VAL A 369 6.00 19.11 5.97
C VAL A 369 5.00 20.04 6.68
N ASN A 370 3.85 20.34 6.06
CA ASN A 370 2.80 21.17 6.63
C ASN A 370 2.26 20.58 7.95
N GLN A 371 1.97 19.27 7.95
CA GLN A 371 1.48 18.56 9.13
C GLN A 371 2.45 18.68 10.31
N ARG A 372 3.76 18.57 10.04
CA ARG A 372 4.79 18.58 11.08
C ARG A 372 5.12 19.98 11.59
N MET A 373 5.10 20.98 10.71
CA MET A 373 5.37 22.39 11.07
C MET A 373 4.16 23.08 11.71
N GLY A 374 2.96 22.49 11.60
CA GLY A 374 1.72 23.06 12.13
C GLY A 374 1.27 24.34 11.42
N CYS A 375 1.81 24.59 10.23
CA CYS A 375 1.49 25.75 9.39
C CYS A 375 1.57 25.36 7.90
N VAL A 376 0.89 26.12 7.05
CA VAL A 376 0.94 25.92 5.59
C VAL A 376 2.22 26.58 5.06
N VAL A 377 3.13 25.80 4.49
CA VAL A 377 4.39 26.31 3.91
C VAL A 377 4.12 27.37 2.83
N ASP A 378 3.00 27.28 2.10
CA ASP A 378 2.58 28.30 1.12
C ASP A 378 2.39 29.70 1.75
N ASP A 379 2.01 29.78 3.04
CA ASP A 379 1.87 31.06 3.76
C ASP A 379 3.24 31.68 4.15
N LEU A 380 4.32 30.89 4.11
CA LEU A 380 5.69 31.29 4.52
C LEU A 380 6.64 31.51 3.34
N ALA A 381 6.39 30.84 2.21
CA ALA A 381 7.39 30.56 1.18
C ALA A 381 7.30 31.49 -0.06
N GLY A 382 6.09 31.95 -0.43
CA GLY A 382 5.85 32.74 -1.64
C GLY A 382 6.35 32.08 -2.95
N ASP A 383 6.24 32.79 -4.07
CA ASP A 383 6.57 32.23 -5.40
C ASP A 383 8.06 31.88 -5.58
N VAL A 384 8.96 32.52 -4.81
CA VAL A 384 10.42 32.31 -4.93
C VAL A 384 10.81 30.94 -4.40
N GLU A 385 10.34 30.58 -3.21
CA GLU A 385 10.68 29.31 -2.58
C GLU A 385 10.03 28.14 -3.32
N GLN A 386 8.82 28.32 -3.88
CA GLN A 386 8.20 27.31 -4.76
C GLN A 386 9.08 27.02 -6.00
N ARG A 387 9.70 28.05 -6.60
CA ARG A 387 10.64 27.86 -7.71
C ARG A 387 11.93 27.16 -7.27
N LEU A 388 12.47 27.52 -6.11
CA LEU A 388 13.67 26.88 -5.54
C LEU A 388 13.41 25.40 -5.22
N TRP A 389 12.24 25.10 -4.65
CA TRP A 389 11.80 23.74 -4.38
C TRP A 389 11.75 22.91 -5.66
N ARG A 390 11.04 23.38 -6.69
CA ARG A 390 10.91 22.65 -7.97
C ARG A 390 12.28 22.41 -8.60
N ARG A 391 13.13 23.43 -8.64
CA ARG A 391 14.52 23.30 -9.12
C ARG A 391 15.27 22.18 -8.39
N ASP A 392 15.16 22.10 -7.07
CA ASP A 392 15.93 21.13 -6.29
C ASP A 392 15.35 19.71 -6.36
N VAL A 393 14.04 19.57 -6.55
CA VAL A 393 13.41 18.29 -6.91
C VAL A 393 13.90 17.83 -8.28
N THR A 394 13.90 18.70 -9.30
CA THR A 394 14.46 18.37 -10.63
C THR A 394 15.91 17.93 -10.51
N ALA A 395 16.74 18.69 -9.78
CA ALA A 395 18.15 18.34 -9.58
C ALA A 395 18.36 17.00 -8.84
N LEU A 396 17.48 16.66 -7.90
CA LEU A 396 17.46 15.34 -7.26
C LEU A 396 17.12 14.24 -8.27
N LEU A 397 16.07 14.42 -9.07
CA LEU A 397 15.64 13.46 -10.08
C LEU A 397 16.72 13.27 -11.16
N ASP A 398 17.35 14.35 -11.62
CA ASP A 398 18.48 14.32 -12.55
C ASP A 398 19.65 13.53 -11.96
N ALA A 399 19.95 13.70 -10.67
CA ALA A 399 21.00 12.93 -10.00
C ALA A 399 20.65 11.44 -9.93
N LEU A 400 19.40 11.10 -9.64
CA LEU A 400 18.91 9.72 -9.64
C LEU A 400 18.94 9.11 -11.05
N GLU A 401 18.61 9.88 -12.09
CA GLU A 401 18.68 9.43 -13.49
C GLU A 401 20.13 9.27 -13.95
N LEU A 402 21.03 10.19 -13.62
CA LEU A 402 22.47 10.05 -13.87
C LEU A 402 23.06 8.81 -13.19
N LEU A 403 22.53 8.46 -12.01
CA LEU A 403 22.89 7.21 -11.34
C LEU A 403 22.27 5.99 -12.02
N GLY A 404 21.21 6.16 -12.80
CA GLY A 404 20.42 5.09 -13.41
C GLY A 404 19.48 4.43 -12.41
N ALA A 405 19.08 5.12 -11.34
CA ALA A 405 18.11 4.64 -10.36
C ALA A 405 16.67 4.84 -10.85
N VAL A 406 16.41 5.95 -11.54
CA VAL A 406 15.10 6.27 -12.11
C VAL A 406 15.22 6.52 -13.62
N HIS A 407 14.08 6.45 -14.31
CA HIS A 407 13.91 6.95 -15.67
C HIS A 407 12.93 8.12 -15.65
N LEU A 408 13.28 9.21 -16.33
CA LEU A 408 12.42 10.38 -16.51
C LEU A 408 11.84 10.40 -17.92
N GLU A 409 10.54 10.69 -18.00
CA GLU A 409 9.82 10.89 -19.26
C GLU A 409 8.86 12.07 -19.12
N GLU A 410 8.42 12.64 -20.24
CA GLU A 410 7.43 13.72 -20.25
C GLU A 410 6.06 13.16 -20.63
N SER A 411 5.02 13.55 -19.90
CA SER A 411 3.64 13.30 -20.29
C SER A 411 3.26 14.20 -21.48
N LEU A 412 3.07 13.59 -22.65
CA LEU A 412 2.73 14.29 -23.90
C LEU A 412 1.21 14.27 -24.21
N ASP A 413 0.41 13.58 -23.41
CA ASP A 413 -1.02 13.38 -23.65
C ASP A 413 -1.87 14.52 -23.06
N GLY A 414 -2.79 15.05 -23.86
CA GLY A 414 -3.66 16.17 -23.46
C GLY A 414 -4.62 15.83 -22.31
N ASP A 415 -5.14 14.60 -22.24
CA ASP A 415 -5.99 14.16 -21.13
C ASP A 415 -5.20 14.05 -19.81
N ASN A 416 -3.91 13.66 -19.89
CA ASN A 416 -3.03 13.65 -18.71
C ASN A 416 -2.73 15.07 -18.22
N HIS A 417 -2.78 16.09 -19.07
CA HIS A 417 -2.51 17.47 -18.66
C HIS A 417 -3.58 18.00 -17.70
N ASP A 418 -4.86 17.72 -17.93
CA ASP A 418 -5.95 18.14 -17.05
C ASP A 418 -5.84 17.44 -15.67
N GLU A 419 -5.55 16.14 -15.65
CA GLU A 419 -5.32 15.39 -14.40
C GLU A 419 -4.09 15.93 -13.64
N LEU A 420 -3.01 16.25 -14.36
CA LEU A 420 -1.81 16.86 -13.80
C LEU A 420 -2.09 18.27 -13.27
N ALA A 421 -2.91 19.07 -13.94
CA ALA A 421 -3.30 20.40 -13.51
C ALA A 421 -4.14 20.35 -12.23
N GLU A 422 -5.08 19.39 -12.13
CA GLU A 422 -5.83 19.11 -10.91
C GLU A 422 -4.91 18.63 -9.77
N LEU A 423 -3.93 17.77 -10.08
CA LEU A 423 -2.92 17.29 -9.14
C LEU A 423 -1.96 18.41 -8.67
N ALA A 424 -1.59 19.34 -9.54
CA ALA A 424 -0.75 20.47 -9.23
C ALA A 424 -1.52 21.64 -8.58
N GLY A 425 -2.83 21.69 -8.77
CA GLY A 425 -3.70 22.80 -8.37
C GLY A 425 -3.43 24.09 -9.17
N ARG A 426 -2.95 23.98 -10.41
CA ARG A 426 -2.58 25.12 -11.28
C ARG A 426 -2.57 24.74 -12.76
N ASP A 427 -2.69 25.74 -13.64
CA ASP A 427 -2.80 25.57 -15.10
C ASP A 427 -1.47 25.21 -15.81
N ASP A 428 -0.33 25.24 -15.12
CA ASP A 428 1.00 24.92 -15.67
C ASP A 428 1.69 23.84 -14.81
N PRO A 429 1.22 22.58 -14.84
CA PRO A 429 1.82 21.48 -14.09
C PRO A 429 3.17 21.07 -14.68
N ASP A 430 4.03 20.48 -13.85
CA ASP A 430 5.23 19.78 -14.31
C ASP A 430 4.83 18.48 -15.03
N PRO A 431 5.15 18.33 -16.34
CA PRO A 431 4.77 17.16 -17.12
C PRO A 431 5.64 15.92 -16.83
N THR A 432 6.66 16.04 -15.98
CA THR A 432 7.63 14.97 -15.72
C THR A 432 6.98 13.79 -15.02
N LEU A 433 7.17 12.60 -15.59
CA LEU A 433 6.89 11.31 -14.96
C LEU A 433 8.22 10.64 -14.58
N VAL A 434 8.22 9.96 -13.44
CA VAL A 434 9.38 9.27 -12.88
C VAL A 434 9.03 7.82 -12.57
N SER A 435 9.85 6.88 -13.03
CA SER A 435 9.72 5.45 -12.71
C SER A 435 11.03 4.89 -12.16
N LEU A 436 10.95 3.88 -11.29
CA LEU A 436 12.15 3.15 -10.84
C LEU A 436 12.65 2.24 -11.95
N THR A 437 13.95 2.32 -12.22
CA THR A 437 14.64 1.27 -12.99
C THR A 437 14.73 -0.01 -12.17
N PRO A 438 15.07 -1.17 -12.77
CA PRO A 438 15.25 -2.40 -12.00
C PRO A 438 16.28 -2.31 -10.87
N ILE A 439 17.43 -1.63 -11.09
CA ILE A 439 18.44 -1.45 -10.03
C ILE A 439 17.98 -0.47 -8.95
N GLY A 440 17.23 0.57 -9.33
CA GLY A 440 16.59 1.49 -8.38
C GLY A 440 15.57 0.77 -7.49
N LEU A 441 14.73 -0.07 -8.10
CA LEU A 441 13.74 -0.88 -7.39
C LEU A 441 14.39 -1.82 -6.36
N TRP A 442 15.48 -2.50 -6.74
CA TRP A 442 16.29 -3.28 -5.80
C TRP A 442 16.84 -2.44 -4.65
N ALA A 443 17.39 -1.27 -4.95
CA ALA A 443 17.99 -0.41 -3.93
C ALA A 443 16.98 0.05 -2.89
N VAL A 444 15.79 0.46 -3.35
CA VAL A 444 14.70 0.89 -2.46
C VAL A 444 14.18 -0.30 -1.66
N HIS A 445 14.06 -1.49 -2.25
CA HIS A 445 13.69 -2.71 -1.53
C HIS A 445 14.65 -3.01 -0.36
N GLU A 446 15.97 -2.98 -0.62
CA GLU A 446 16.99 -3.20 0.42
C GLU A 446 16.88 -2.14 1.52
N MET A 447 16.66 -0.87 1.17
CA MET A 447 16.51 0.20 2.16
C MET A 447 15.26 0.03 3.03
N LEU A 448 14.13 -0.33 2.43
CA LEU A 448 12.87 -0.55 3.14
C LEU A 448 12.98 -1.74 4.10
N THR A 449 13.54 -2.86 3.63
CA THR A 449 13.74 -4.06 4.45
C THR A 449 14.73 -3.83 5.58
N GLU A 450 15.82 -3.11 5.35
CA GLU A 450 16.77 -2.70 6.41
C GLU A 450 16.15 -1.75 7.45
N ALA A 451 15.16 -0.95 7.04
CA ALA A 451 14.37 -0.12 7.95
C ALA A 451 13.27 -0.89 8.70
N GLY A 452 13.14 -2.21 8.47
CA GLY A 452 12.11 -3.05 9.09
C GLY A 452 10.72 -2.92 8.44
N VAL A 453 10.61 -2.24 7.31
CA VAL A 453 9.37 -2.17 6.53
C VAL A 453 9.17 -3.48 5.78
N HIS A 454 7.96 -4.04 5.88
CA HIS A 454 7.59 -5.21 5.08
C HIS A 454 7.39 -4.80 3.62
N ALA A 455 8.35 -5.15 2.78
CA ALA A 455 8.35 -4.90 1.34
C ALA A 455 8.28 -6.25 0.62
N PRO A 456 7.09 -6.73 0.21
CA PRO A 456 6.94 -8.08 -0.26
C PRO A 456 7.62 -8.32 -1.62
N LEU A 457 7.97 -9.58 -1.88
CA LEU A 457 8.48 -10.07 -3.15
C LEU A 457 7.46 -10.98 -3.84
N VAL A 458 7.62 -11.12 -5.16
CA VAL A 458 6.82 -12.07 -5.91
C VAL A 458 6.97 -13.49 -5.35
N GLY A 459 5.84 -14.16 -5.13
CA GLY A 459 5.73 -15.48 -4.56
C GLY A 459 5.32 -15.50 -3.09
N GLU A 460 5.23 -14.36 -2.42
CA GLU A 460 4.72 -14.30 -1.05
C GLU A 460 3.23 -14.65 -0.95
N PHE A 461 2.44 -14.48 -2.02
CA PHE A 461 1.06 -14.94 -2.04
C PHE A 461 0.91 -16.39 -2.52
N ALA A 462 2.00 -17.14 -2.70
CA ALA A 462 1.94 -18.49 -3.26
C ALA A 462 1.15 -19.50 -2.40
N ASP A 463 1.00 -19.23 -1.10
CA ASP A 463 0.20 -20.03 -0.18
C ASP A 463 -1.25 -19.52 -0.01
N GLU A 464 -1.60 -18.35 -0.55
CA GLU A 464 -2.91 -17.70 -0.40
C GLU A 464 -3.99 -18.21 -1.35
N ASP A 465 -5.26 -18.22 -0.94
CA ASP A 465 -6.40 -18.63 -1.78
C ASP A 465 -6.45 -17.84 -3.10
N ILE A 466 -6.82 -18.52 -4.19
CA ILE A 466 -6.82 -17.94 -5.53
C ILE A 466 -7.59 -16.63 -5.63
N GLU A 467 -8.73 -16.49 -4.93
CA GLU A 467 -9.49 -15.24 -5.01
C GLU A 467 -8.70 -14.09 -4.39
N TYR A 468 -8.03 -14.33 -3.26
CA TYR A 468 -7.17 -13.32 -2.64
C TYR A 468 -6.04 -12.93 -3.59
N VAL A 469 -5.32 -13.91 -4.15
CA VAL A 469 -4.22 -13.66 -5.09
C VAL A 469 -4.69 -12.85 -6.30
N VAL A 470 -5.84 -13.21 -6.88
CA VAL A 470 -6.39 -12.51 -8.04
C VAL A 470 -6.81 -11.07 -7.71
N VAL A 471 -7.42 -10.84 -6.54
CA VAL A 471 -7.82 -9.50 -6.09
C VAL A 471 -6.59 -8.62 -5.79
N GLN A 472 -5.52 -9.18 -5.25
CA GLN A 472 -4.26 -8.44 -5.10
C GLN A 472 -3.62 -8.16 -6.46
N CYS A 473 -3.52 -9.19 -7.31
CA CYS A 473 -2.90 -9.10 -8.64
C CYS A 473 -3.61 -8.13 -9.60
N SER A 474 -4.92 -7.90 -9.43
CA SER A 474 -5.65 -6.95 -10.29
C SER A 474 -5.24 -5.50 -10.11
N ARG A 475 -4.43 -5.20 -9.08
CA ARG A 475 -3.89 -3.88 -8.76
C ARG A 475 -2.41 -3.76 -9.12
N LEU A 476 -1.79 -4.85 -9.56
CA LEU A 476 -0.37 -4.91 -9.87
C LEU A 476 -0.15 -4.70 -11.36
N ARG A 477 1.08 -4.32 -11.71
CA ARG A 477 1.56 -4.37 -13.09
C ARG A 477 1.43 -5.78 -13.65
N THR A 478 1.10 -5.88 -14.93
CA THR A 478 0.81 -7.15 -15.60
C THR A 478 1.94 -8.17 -15.43
N ASP A 479 3.20 -7.74 -15.60
CA ASP A 479 4.38 -8.60 -15.44
C ASP A 479 4.52 -9.16 -14.02
N VAL A 480 4.27 -8.35 -13.00
CA VAL A 480 4.28 -8.76 -11.58
C VAL A 480 3.11 -9.71 -11.28
N ALA A 481 1.89 -9.36 -11.70
CA ALA A 481 0.70 -10.18 -11.52
C ALA A 481 0.86 -11.57 -12.17
N GLU A 482 1.40 -11.61 -13.39
CA GLU A 482 1.69 -12.84 -14.11
C GLU A 482 2.72 -13.70 -13.39
N ALA A 483 3.78 -13.10 -12.87
CA ALA A 483 4.82 -13.79 -12.12
C ALA A 483 4.29 -14.33 -10.78
N GLU A 484 3.44 -13.58 -10.08
CA GLU A 484 2.79 -14.00 -8.84
C GLU A 484 1.89 -15.22 -9.07
N LEU A 485 1.03 -15.17 -10.09
CA LEU A 485 0.17 -16.29 -10.45
C LEU A 485 0.99 -17.52 -10.90
N ALA A 486 2.12 -17.32 -11.57
CA ALA A 486 3.01 -18.41 -11.93
C ALA A 486 3.68 -19.05 -10.71
N ALA A 487 4.12 -18.24 -9.73
CA ALA A 487 4.66 -18.72 -8.45
C ALA A 487 3.60 -19.51 -7.67
N TRP A 488 2.38 -18.98 -7.59
CA TRP A 488 1.22 -19.63 -6.98
C TRP A 488 0.89 -20.99 -7.62
N VAL A 489 0.82 -21.08 -8.95
CA VAL A 489 0.58 -22.36 -9.66
C VAL A 489 1.69 -23.36 -9.39
N THR A 490 2.94 -22.89 -9.31
CA THR A 490 4.11 -23.73 -9.05
C THR A 490 4.06 -24.32 -7.66
N ASN A 491 3.75 -23.51 -6.65
CA ASN A 491 3.68 -23.92 -5.25
C ASN A 491 2.58 -24.96 -5.00
N ARG A 492 1.36 -24.73 -5.52
CA ARG A 492 0.23 -25.65 -5.35
C ARG A 492 0.32 -26.94 -6.16
N GLY A 493 1.09 -26.89 -7.24
CA GLY A 493 1.08 -27.93 -8.26
C GLY A 493 -0.12 -27.83 -9.19
N ARG A 494 0.11 -28.17 -10.46
CA ARG A 494 -0.82 -27.91 -11.59
C ARG A 494 -2.25 -28.40 -11.37
N ARG A 495 -2.44 -29.59 -10.79
CA ARG A 495 -3.77 -30.20 -10.61
C ARG A 495 -4.59 -29.48 -9.55
N ALA A 496 -4.01 -29.19 -8.39
CA ALA A 496 -4.70 -28.51 -7.30
C ALA A 496 -5.03 -27.07 -7.71
N ALA A 497 -4.05 -26.37 -8.31
CA ALA A 497 -4.23 -25.05 -8.88
C ALA A 497 -5.40 -24.99 -9.88
N ALA A 498 -5.47 -25.94 -10.82
CA ALA A 498 -6.55 -25.98 -11.81
C ALA A 498 -7.93 -26.19 -11.15
N GLN A 499 -8.04 -27.06 -10.15
CA GLN A 499 -9.30 -27.31 -9.45
C GLN A 499 -9.80 -26.08 -8.71
N GLU A 500 -8.90 -25.38 -8.02
CA GLU A 500 -9.21 -24.18 -7.25
C GLU A 500 -9.63 -23.02 -8.16
N VAL A 501 -8.85 -22.77 -9.23
CA VAL A 501 -9.17 -21.74 -10.24
C VAL A 501 -10.52 -22.01 -10.90
N LEU A 502 -10.82 -23.27 -11.26
CA LEU A 502 -12.11 -23.62 -11.86
C LEU A 502 -13.27 -23.40 -10.89
N ARG A 503 -13.08 -23.62 -9.58
CA ARG A 503 -14.07 -23.32 -8.54
C ARG A 503 -14.32 -21.82 -8.44
N TYR A 504 -13.25 -21.03 -8.37
CA TYR A 504 -13.33 -19.58 -8.35
C TYR A 504 -14.04 -19.01 -9.60
N LEU A 505 -13.71 -19.51 -10.79
CA LEU A 505 -14.30 -19.08 -12.06
C LEU A 505 -15.83 -19.32 -12.18
N GLN A 506 -16.43 -20.09 -11.28
CA GLN A 506 -17.89 -20.27 -11.21
C GLN A 506 -18.58 -19.06 -10.56
N ARG A 507 -17.87 -18.33 -9.69
CA ARG A 507 -18.41 -17.22 -8.89
C ARG A 507 -17.75 -15.86 -9.19
N ALA A 508 -16.67 -15.81 -9.97
CA ALA A 508 -16.00 -14.57 -10.35
C ALA A 508 -16.90 -13.65 -11.21
N GLU A 509 -17.27 -12.49 -10.66
CA GLU A 509 -18.09 -11.45 -11.30
C GLU A 509 -17.26 -10.42 -12.07
N VAL A 510 -16.11 -10.04 -11.52
CA VAL A 510 -15.28 -8.95 -12.03
C VAL A 510 -14.50 -9.42 -13.26
N PRO A 511 -14.61 -8.74 -14.42
CA PRO A 511 -13.93 -9.14 -15.66
C PRO A 511 -12.41 -9.27 -15.49
N ALA A 512 -11.76 -8.27 -14.89
CA ALA A 512 -10.30 -8.28 -14.65
C ALA A 512 -9.86 -9.48 -13.80
N HIS A 513 -10.60 -9.80 -12.73
CA HIS A 513 -10.31 -10.95 -11.89
C HIS A 513 -10.46 -12.27 -12.66
N ARG A 514 -11.48 -12.34 -13.53
CA ARG A 514 -11.75 -13.50 -14.36
C ARG A 514 -10.64 -13.73 -15.39
N GLU A 515 -10.09 -12.66 -15.96
CA GLU A 515 -8.95 -12.72 -16.89
C GLU A 515 -7.69 -13.27 -16.20
N LEU A 516 -7.35 -12.74 -15.02
CA LEU A 516 -6.22 -13.23 -14.21
C LEU A 516 -6.38 -14.71 -13.81
N ALA A 517 -7.58 -15.12 -13.40
CA ALA A 517 -7.87 -16.52 -13.11
C ALA A 517 -7.72 -17.41 -14.36
N LEU A 518 -8.13 -16.94 -15.55
CA LEU A 518 -7.92 -17.68 -16.80
C LEU A 518 -6.44 -17.74 -17.18
N TYR A 519 -5.67 -16.68 -16.93
CA TYR A 519 -4.21 -16.70 -17.05
C TYR A 519 -3.62 -17.79 -16.16
N ALA A 520 -3.94 -17.81 -14.86
CA ALA A 520 -3.48 -18.84 -13.93
C ALA A 520 -3.85 -20.26 -14.40
N LEU A 521 -5.07 -20.46 -14.89
CA LEU A 521 -5.51 -21.75 -15.45
C LEU A 521 -4.63 -22.18 -16.63
N SER A 522 -4.25 -21.25 -17.52
CA SER A 522 -3.38 -21.55 -18.66
C SER A 522 -1.99 -22.04 -18.23
N ARG A 523 -1.47 -21.54 -17.09
CA ARG A 523 -0.17 -21.95 -16.52
C ARG A 523 -0.18 -23.36 -15.94
N THR A 524 -1.36 -23.94 -15.68
CA THR A 524 -1.49 -25.33 -15.22
C THR A 524 -1.25 -26.38 -16.31
N GLY A 525 -1.17 -25.97 -17.59
CA GLY A 525 -1.05 -26.88 -18.73
C GLY A 525 -2.35 -27.57 -19.14
N THR A 526 -3.48 -27.22 -18.51
CA THR A 526 -4.81 -27.66 -18.95
C THR A 526 -5.17 -26.92 -20.23
N PRO A 527 -5.41 -27.60 -21.37
CA PRO A 527 -5.80 -26.91 -22.59
C PRO A 527 -7.12 -26.17 -22.36
N ALA A 528 -7.20 -24.89 -22.74
CA ALA A 528 -8.42 -24.07 -22.64
C ALA A 528 -9.69 -24.75 -23.23
N ARG A 529 -9.50 -25.70 -24.15
CA ARG A 529 -10.56 -26.52 -24.77
C ARG A 529 -11.17 -27.58 -23.82
N GLU A 530 -10.44 -28.09 -22.83
CA GLU A 530 -10.96 -29.05 -21.84
C GLU A 530 -11.77 -28.36 -20.74
N ALA A 531 -11.34 -27.17 -20.30
CA ALA A 531 -12.09 -26.31 -19.38
C ALA A 531 -13.49 -25.95 -19.95
N ALA A 532 -13.57 -25.69 -21.26
CA ALA A 532 -14.84 -25.46 -21.96
C ALA A 532 -15.72 -26.73 -22.07
N ARG A 533 -15.12 -27.92 -22.14
CA ARG A 533 -15.85 -29.20 -22.16
C ARG A 533 -16.40 -29.58 -20.78
N GLN A 534 -15.67 -29.32 -19.69
CA GLN A 534 -16.13 -29.60 -18.33
C GLN A 534 -17.33 -28.73 -17.91
N ARG A 535 -17.45 -27.49 -18.42
CA ARG A 535 -18.68 -26.69 -18.29
C ARG A 535 -19.92 -27.38 -18.87
N ARG A 536 -19.77 -28.10 -19.99
CA ARG A 536 -20.89 -28.80 -20.64
C ARG A 536 -21.30 -30.08 -19.90
N SER A 537 -20.38 -30.77 -19.23
CA SER A 537 -20.71 -31.99 -18.48
C SER A 537 -21.42 -31.70 -17.15
N VAL A 538 -21.14 -30.57 -16.51
CA VAL A 538 -21.82 -30.16 -15.26
C VAL A 538 -23.22 -29.61 -15.55
N GLY A 539 -23.41 -28.92 -16.68
CA GLY A 539 -24.73 -28.41 -17.11
C GLY A 539 -25.73 -29.47 -17.60
N HIS A 540 -25.33 -30.73 -17.80
CA HIS A 540 -26.20 -31.77 -18.35
C HIS A 540 -26.86 -32.69 -17.30
N ARG A 541 -26.61 -32.48 -16.00
CA ARG A 541 -27.25 -33.29 -14.93
C ARG A 541 -28.53 -32.71 -14.34
N ALA A 542 -29.07 -31.62 -14.89
CA ALA A 542 -30.31 -31.01 -14.41
C ALA A 542 -31.30 -30.72 -15.56
N ARG A 543 -31.74 -31.76 -16.28
CA ARG A 543 -33.02 -31.76 -16.99
C ARG A 543 -33.58 -33.18 -16.97
N VAL A 544 -34.36 -33.46 -15.92
CA VAL A 544 -35.31 -34.58 -15.92
C VAL A 544 -36.47 -34.15 -16.82
N ASP A 545 -36.69 -34.91 -17.90
CA ASP A 545 -37.82 -34.75 -18.81
C ASP A 545 -39.14 -34.98 -18.06
N CYS A 546 -39.99 -33.96 -18.01
CA CYS A 546 -41.42 -34.11 -17.74
C CYS A 546 -42.16 -33.79 -19.04
N ASP A 547 -42.37 -34.83 -19.86
CA ASP A 547 -43.12 -34.75 -21.10
C ASP A 547 -44.62 -34.92 -20.80
N VAL A 548 -45.36 -33.82 -20.63
CA VAL A 548 -46.83 -33.81 -20.52
C VAL A 548 -47.42 -33.45 -21.88
N ARG A 549 -47.86 -34.48 -22.61
CA ARG A 549 -48.68 -34.33 -23.83
C ARG A 549 -50.07 -33.79 -23.47
N VAL A 550 -50.36 -32.55 -23.86
CA VAL A 550 -51.73 -32.03 -23.92
C VAL A 550 -52.28 -32.27 -25.33
N ARG A 551 -53.30 -33.13 -25.42
CA ARG A 551 -54.22 -33.24 -26.57
C ARG A 551 -55.47 -32.41 -26.29
N ARG A 552 -55.92 -31.61 -27.27
CA ARG A 552 -57.32 -31.40 -27.69
C ARG A 552 -57.39 -30.34 -28.80
N PRO A 553 -58.45 -30.28 -29.63
CA PRO A 553 -59.63 -31.17 -29.67
C PRO A 553 -59.46 -32.41 -30.54
#